data_AF-A0AA39JZV6-F1
#
_entry.id   AF-A0AA39JZV6-F1
#
_cell.length_a   1.000
_cell.length_b   1.000
_cell.length_c   1.000
_cell.angle_alpha   90.00
_cell.angle_beta   90.00
_cell.angle_gamma   90.00
#
_symmetry.space_group_name_H-M   'P 1'
#
loop_
_entity.id
_entity.type
_entity.pdbx_description
1 polymer ?
#
loop_
_entity_poly.entity_id
_entity_poly.type
_entity_poly.pdbx_seq_one_letter_code
_entity_poly.pdbx_strand_id
1 'polypeptide(L)'
;MVLALKNLITWCRDQLTIDQLCGLSKYHAMDSNSYDQLDWMLLVFGWFYLMMAFAQSLHKQYLGTTKGKGLQTSFNIMKQKGLLTMLIRGPFHHNLDEALKHIAEAHIMHGSSNALNAMDLQGQDMLQYLLLDDAIKHGDVGMMEDFLPQLLFCFQDGGNSKYMTEVLELLQALHWEWPEEVKNFVHENCWVLNMAGKSNSYVAIDQVQEYNIKDINVTYHSEGPNIKWDYLKKLHPAIPVIWSLSEHIEKQFGTLTRGKKHTIPKKKKDVETLTKLFWDSKYHDFKARQKLQADKNKARDYIGDGITKLWDGQAMANWVKN
;
A
#
# COMPACT_ATOMS: atom_id res chain seq x y z
N MET A 1 10.22 12.19 -24.88
CA MET A 1 11.31 12.68 -24.02
C MET A 1 12.51 11.77 -24.24
N VAL A 2 13.70 12.31 -24.54
CA VAL A 2 14.91 11.48 -24.68
C VAL A 2 15.58 11.46 -23.31
N LEU A 3 15.35 10.41 -22.53
CA LEU A 3 15.96 10.27 -21.21
C LEU A 3 17.49 10.31 -21.31
N ALA A 4 18.13 10.96 -20.34
CA ALA A 4 19.59 10.98 -20.21
C ALA A 4 20.10 9.62 -19.69
N LEU A 5 20.01 8.57 -20.52
CA LEU A 5 20.26 7.17 -20.16
C LEU A 5 21.64 6.90 -19.51
N LYS A 6 22.63 7.80 -19.70
CA LYS A 6 23.97 7.63 -19.13
C LYS A 6 24.06 7.93 -17.63
N ASN A 7 23.18 8.76 -17.08
CA ASN A 7 23.22 9.21 -15.67
C ASN A 7 21.78 9.35 -15.11
N LEU A 8 21.06 8.24 -14.95
CA LEU A 8 19.75 8.26 -14.29
C LEU A 8 19.89 8.15 -12.77
N ILE A 9 19.16 8.98 -12.04
CA ILE A 9 19.00 8.89 -10.59
C ILE A 9 17.54 8.63 -10.30
N THR A 10 17.27 7.47 -9.71
CA THR A 10 15.92 7.10 -9.25
C THR A 10 15.57 7.71 -7.92
N TRP A 11 14.34 8.23 -7.85
CA TRP A 11 13.76 8.76 -6.64
C TRP A 11 12.47 8.00 -6.32
N CYS A 12 12.48 7.25 -5.23
CA CYS A 12 11.31 6.58 -4.68
C CYS A 12 10.97 7.21 -3.33
N ARG A 13 9.79 7.82 -3.22
CA ARG A 13 9.37 8.54 -2.01
C ARG A 13 7.85 8.64 -1.89
N ASP A 14 7.39 9.25 -0.81
CA ASP A 14 5.99 9.58 -0.60
C ASP A 14 5.41 10.43 -1.73
N GLN A 15 4.09 10.31 -1.88
CA GLN A 15 3.30 10.95 -2.91
C GLN A 15 3.50 12.47 -3.01
N LEU A 16 3.70 13.16 -1.90
CA LEU A 16 3.85 14.62 -1.93
C LEU A 16 5.22 15.02 -2.49
N THR A 17 6.26 14.27 -2.14
CA THR A 17 7.59 14.53 -2.69
C THR A 17 7.64 14.26 -4.19
N ILE A 18 7.04 13.16 -4.65
CA ILE A 18 6.98 12.83 -6.09
C ILE A 18 6.20 13.91 -6.86
N ASP A 19 5.02 14.31 -6.37
CA ASP A 19 4.19 15.36 -6.97
C ASP A 19 4.95 16.69 -7.12
N GLN A 20 5.73 17.08 -6.10
CA GLN A 20 6.56 18.28 -6.15
C GLN A 20 7.70 18.19 -7.17
N LEU A 21 8.37 17.03 -7.25
CA LEU A 21 9.45 16.81 -8.21
C LEU A 21 8.92 16.74 -9.66
N CYS A 22 7.76 16.11 -9.87
CA CYS A 22 7.05 16.14 -11.15
C CYS A 22 6.71 17.58 -11.54
N GLY A 23 6.15 18.37 -10.62
CA GLY A 23 5.83 19.78 -10.85
C GLY A 23 7.07 20.61 -11.21
N LEU A 24 8.20 20.33 -10.57
CA LEU A 24 9.47 20.98 -10.88
C LEU A 24 9.98 20.61 -12.28
N SER A 25 9.95 19.34 -12.65
CA SER A 25 10.34 18.91 -14.01
C SER A 25 9.42 19.53 -15.07
N LYS A 26 8.11 19.59 -14.84
CA LYS A 26 7.16 20.28 -15.74
C LYS A 26 7.48 21.77 -15.89
N TYR A 27 7.87 22.45 -14.81
CA TYR A 27 8.27 23.86 -14.84
C TYR A 27 9.53 24.08 -15.70
N HIS A 28 10.49 23.16 -15.61
CA HIS A 28 11.75 23.20 -16.35
C HIS A 28 11.68 22.57 -17.75
N ALA A 29 10.52 22.06 -18.18
CA ALA A 29 10.38 21.33 -19.45
C ALA A 29 10.75 22.14 -20.70
N MET A 30 10.77 23.47 -20.62
CA MET A 30 11.13 24.37 -21.72
C MET A 30 12.60 24.83 -21.68
N ASP A 31 13.38 24.36 -20.71
CA ASP A 31 14.79 24.71 -20.62
C ASP A 31 15.59 24.14 -21.79
N SER A 32 16.74 24.76 -22.08
CA SER A 32 17.47 24.49 -23.32
C SER A 32 18.21 23.15 -23.38
N ASN A 33 18.38 22.46 -22.25
CA ASN A 33 19.14 21.21 -22.17
C ASN A 33 18.51 20.22 -21.19
N SER A 34 18.82 18.93 -21.38
CA SER A 34 18.25 17.81 -20.62
C SER A 34 18.61 17.81 -19.14
N TYR A 35 19.72 18.45 -18.75
CA TYR A 35 20.12 18.54 -17.35
C TYR A 35 19.22 19.51 -16.59
N ASP A 36 18.99 20.69 -17.15
CA ASP A 36 18.12 21.72 -16.58
C ASP A 36 16.64 21.27 -16.60
N GLN A 37 16.22 20.54 -17.64
CA GLN A 37 14.89 19.89 -17.70
C GLN A 37 14.67 18.79 -16.64
N LEU A 38 15.74 18.37 -15.96
CA LEU A 38 15.74 17.28 -14.97
C LEU A 38 15.49 15.88 -15.57
N ASP A 39 15.81 15.65 -16.85
CA ASP A 39 15.63 14.35 -17.54
C ASP A 39 16.48 13.20 -16.96
N TRP A 40 17.44 13.54 -16.10
CA TRP A 40 18.24 12.58 -15.35
C TRP A 40 17.47 11.95 -14.18
N MET A 41 16.32 12.52 -13.79
CA MET A 41 15.53 12.08 -12.65
C MET A 41 14.48 11.06 -13.06
N LEU A 42 14.57 9.84 -12.52
CA LEU A 42 13.56 8.80 -12.71
C LEU A 42 12.68 8.72 -11.47
N LEU A 43 11.48 9.33 -11.55
CA LEU A 43 10.52 9.35 -10.45
C LEU A 43 9.72 8.05 -10.43
N VAL A 44 9.75 7.36 -9.29
CA VAL A 44 9.02 6.11 -9.08
C VAL A 44 8.17 6.27 -7.82
N PHE A 45 6.88 5.97 -7.92
CA PHE A 45 5.97 6.01 -6.78
C PHE A 45 6.28 4.89 -5.75
N GLY A 46 5.67 5.00 -4.58
CA GLY A 46 5.84 4.03 -3.50
C GLY A 46 4.72 2.98 -3.44
N TRP A 47 5.07 1.70 -3.62
CA TRP A 47 4.12 0.59 -3.50
C TRP A 47 3.53 0.42 -2.11
N PHE A 48 4.29 0.73 -1.05
CA PHE A 48 3.77 0.66 0.31
C PHE A 48 2.72 1.74 0.56
N TYR A 49 2.92 2.96 0.07
CA TYR A 49 1.87 3.99 0.11
C TYR A 49 0.65 3.61 -0.75
N LEU A 50 0.86 2.99 -1.91
CA LEU A 50 -0.25 2.53 -2.76
C LEU A 50 -1.10 1.45 -2.06
N MET A 51 -0.45 0.51 -1.38
CA MET A 51 -1.11 -0.48 -0.53
C MET A 51 -1.88 0.16 0.62
N MET A 52 -1.34 1.21 1.25
CA MET A 52 -2.07 1.97 2.28
C MET A 52 -3.29 2.68 1.71
N ALA A 53 -3.18 3.30 0.54
CA ALA A 53 -4.29 3.96 -0.15
C ALA A 53 -5.38 2.95 -0.55
N PHE A 54 -5.00 1.75 -0.97
CA PHE A 54 -5.94 0.68 -1.30
C PHE A 54 -6.68 0.20 -0.05
N ALA A 55 -5.96 -0.07 1.05
CA ALA A 55 -6.57 -0.41 2.34
C ALA A 55 -7.55 0.67 2.83
N GLN A 56 -7.22 1.96 2.65
CA GLN A 56 -8.11 3.07 2.99
C GLN A 56 -9.38 3.11 2.11
N SER A 57 -9.24 2.78 0.82
CA SER A 57 -10.38 2.69 -0.11
C SER A 57 -11.34 1.59 0.34
N LEU A 58 -10.82 0.41 0.66
CA LEU A 58 -11.58 -0.71 1.21
C LEU A 58 -12.24 -0.36 2.55
N HIS A 59 -11.51 0.32 3.43
CA HIS A 59 -12.05 0.80 4.70
C HIS A 59 -13.26 1.69 4.48
N LYS A 60 -13.14 2.71 3.62
CA LYS A 60 -14.21 3.65 3.30
C LYS A 60 -15.41 2.98 2.64
N GLN A 61 -15.17 2.05 1.73
CA GLN A 61 -16.20 1.35 0.95
C GLN A 61 -17.02 0.39 1.82
N TYR A 62 -16.36 -0.34 2.72
CA TYR A 62 -16.96 -1.44 3.48
C TYR A 62 -17.12 -1.19 4.97
N LEU A 63 -16.84 0.01 5.49
CA LEU A 63 -16.92 0.28 6.94
C LEU A 63 -18.26 -0.16 7.53
N GLY A 64 -19.38 0.23 6.90
CA GLY A 64 -20.70 -0.16 7.35
C GLY A 64 -21.09 0.41 8.72
N THR A 65 -22.08 -0.24 9.32
CA THR A 65 -22.54 0.00 10.69
C THR A 65 -22.33 -1.25 11.56
N THR A 66 -22.38 -1.10 12.88
CA THR A 66 -22.25 -2.21 13.85
C THR A 66 -23.30 -3.31 13.73
N LYS A 67 -24.48 -2.98 13.16
CA LYS A 67 -25.57 -3.93 12.91
C LYS A 67 -25.54 -4.48 11.47
N GLY A 68 -24.65 -3.96 10.63
CA GLY A 68 -24.47 -4.34 9.25
C GLY A 68 -23.53 -5.52 9.09
N LYS A 69 -23.26 -5.85 7.82
CA LYS A 69 -22.33 -6.89 7.39
C LYS A 69 -20.92 -6.34 7.05
N GLY A 70 -20.65 -5.07 7.32
CA GLY A 70 -19.38 -4.40 6.97
C GLY A 70 -18.24 -4.60 7.99
N LEU A 71 -17.10 -3.96 7.70
CA LEU A 71 -15.87 -4.03 8.48
C LEU A 71 -16.03 -3.64 9.96
N GLN A 72 -16.92 -2.68 10.27
CA GLN A 72 -17.15 -2.26 11.65
C GLN A 72 -17.62 -3.43 12.53
N THR A 73 -18.47 -4.31 11.99
CA THR A 73 -18.93 -5.52 12.70
C THR A 73 -17.76 -6.47 12.95
N SER A 74 -16.92 -6.71 11.93
CA SER A 74 -15.72 -7.54 12.04
C SER A 74 -14.71 -6.98 13.06
N PHE A 75 -14.45 -5.67 13.05
CA PHE A 75 -13.55 -5.01 14.00
C PHE A 75 -14.03 -5.16 15.45
N ASN A 76 -15.33 -5.00 15.68
CA ASN A 76 -15.93 -5.16 17.01
C ASN A 76 -15.78 -6.59 17.54
N ILE A 77 -15.97 -7.59 16.67
CA ILE A 77 -15.88 -9.00 17.04
C ILE A 77 -14.44 -9.41 17.35
N MET A 78 -13.48 -8.94 16.55
CA MET A 78 -12.05 -9.11 16.81
C MET A 78 -11.54 -8.25 17.99
N LYS A 79 -12.41 -7.41 18.59
CA LYS A 79 -12.08 -6.46 19.66
C LYS A 79 -10.94 -5.50 19.29
N GLN A 80 -10.82 -5.16 18.00
CA GLN A 80 -9.82 -4.22 17.52
C GLN A 80 -10.32 -2.79 17.67
N LYS A 81 -9.59 -1.98 18.42
CA LYS A 81 -9.92 -0.58 18.72
C LYS A 81 -9.15 0.38 17.81
N GLY A 82 -9.73 1.56 17.57
CA GLY A 82 -9.06 2.63 16.82
C GLY A 82 -9.14 2.49 15.29
N LEU A 83 -9.93 1.54 14.77
CA LEU A 83 -10.12 1.32 13.34
C LEU A 83 -11.41 1.95 12.78
N LEU A 84 -12.17 2.71 13.57
CA LEU A 84 -13.42 3.32 13.09
C LEU A 84 -13.17 4.60 12.30
N THR A 85 -12.17 5.38 12.69
CA THR A 85 -11.80 6.64 12.06
C THR A 85 -10.44 6.47 11.42
N MET A 86 -10.33 6.87 10.15
CA MET A 86 -9.06 6.88 9.44
C MET A 86 -8.08 7.84 10.12
N LEU A 87 -6.88 7.36 10.41
CA LEU A 87 -5.79 8.16 10.96
C LEU A 87 -4.55 8.00 10.08
N ILE A 88 -3.96 9.14 9.72
CA ILE A 88 -2.74 9.20 8.89
C ILE A 88 -1.50 8.82 9.71
N ARG A 89 -1.53 9.06 11.02
CA ARG A 89 -0.40 8.83 11.94
C ARG A 89 -0.70 7.74 12.95
N GLY A 90 0.35 7.04 13.36
CA GLY A 90 0.29 6.03 14.41
C GLY A 90 -0.01 4.63 13.88
N PRO A 91 -0.45 3.70 14.74
CA PRO A 91 -0.54 2.28 14.41
C PRO A 91 -1.76 1.91 13.55
N PHE A 92 -2.55 2.90 13.09
CA PHE A 92 -3.79 2.67 12.35
C PHE A 92 -3.58 1.78 11.13
N HIS A 93 -2.63 2.12 10.27
CA HIS A 93 -2.39 1.39 9.02
C HIS A 93 -1.94 -0.05 9.26
N HIS A 94 -1.05 -0.26 10.23
CA HIS A 94 -0.61 -1.60 10.61
C HIS A 94 -1.77 -2.45 11.15
N ASN A 95 -2.60 -1.88 12.01
CA ASN A 95 -3.76 -2.57 12.55
C ASN A 95 -4.81 -2.85 11.48
N LEU A 96 -5.01 -1.92 10.54
CA LEU A 96 -5.93 -2.08 9.43
C LEU A 96 -5.46 -3.21 8.51
N ASP A 97 -4.19 -3.20 8.10
CA ASP A 97 -3.58 -4.28 7.31
C ASP A 97 -3.79 -5.66 7.95
N GLU A 98 -3.48 -5.79 9.25
CA GLU A 98 -3.70 -7.03 10.01
C GLU A 98 -5.19 -7.44 9.99
N ALA A 99 -6.10 -6.48 10.19
CA ALA A 99 -7.54 -6.73 10.18
C ALA A 99 -8.05 -7.20 8.82
N LEU A 100 -7.64 -6.52 7.73
CA LEU A 100 -8.05 -6.87 6.37
C LEU A 100 -7.56 -8.27 6.01
N LYS A 101 -6.32 -8.62 6.38
CA LYS A 101 -5.77 -9.98 6.21
C LYS A 101 -6.58 -11.05 6.93
N HIS A 102 -6.98 -10.81 8.18
CA HIS A 102 -7.81 -11.76 8.94
C HIS A 102 -9.21 -11.92 8.34
N ILE A 103 -9.82 -10.82 7.89
CA ILE A 103 -11.15 -10.82 7.28
C ILE A 103 -11.13 -11.54 5.92
N ALA A 104 -10.14 -11.25 5.09
CA ALA A 104 -9.96 -11.90 3.80
C ALA A 104 -9.75 -13.41 3.95
N GLU A 105 -8.90 -13.84 4.89
CA GLU A 105 -8.70 -15.27 5.18
C GLU A 105 -9.99 -15.95 5.66
N ALA A 106 -10.78 -15.28 6.50
CA ALA A 106 -12.09 -15.80 6.93
C ALA A 106 -13.08 -15.95 5.77
N HIS A 107 -13.10 -15.00 4.81
CA HIS A 107 -13.92 -15.12 3.60
C HIS A 107 -13.48 -16.31 2.74
N ILE A 108 -12.17 -16.53 2.58
CA ILE A 108 -11.64 -17.68 1.82
C ILE A 108 -12.02 -19.00 2.49
N MET A 109 -11.88 -19.11 3.82
CA MET A 109 -12.24 -20.32 4.56
C MET A 109 -13.73 -20.63 4.49
N HIS A 110 -14.58 -19.61 4.61
CA HIS A 110 -16.03 -19.77 4.48
C HIS A 110 -16.45 -20.11 3.04
N GLY A 111 -15.86 -19.45 2.04
CA GLY A 111 -16.15 -19.65 0.62
C GLY A 111 -15.70 -21.02 0.10
N SER A 112 -14.49 -21.47 0.44
CA SER A 112 -13.97 -22.78 0.02
C SER A 112 -14.81 -23.96 0.52
N SER A 113 -15.53 -23.77 1.63
CA SER A 113 -16.43 -24.78 2.20
C SER A 113 -17.81 -24.81 1.51
N ASN A 114 -18.17 -23.76 0.77
CA ASN A 114 -19.47 -23.60 0.13
C ASN A 114 -19.28 -23.59 -1.41
N ALA A 115 -19.29 -24.77 -2.02
CA ALA A 115 -19.06 -24.98 -3.47
C ALA A 115 -20.06 -24.28 -4.43
N LEU A 116 -21.00 -23.46 -3.93
CA LEU A 116 -22.12 -22.90 -4.69
C LEU A 116 -22.27 -21.36 -4.63
N ASN A 117 -21.46 -20.63 -3.86
CA ASN A 117 -21.65 -19.19 -3.72
C ASN A 117 -20.43 -18.41 -4.24
N ALA A 118 -20.68 -17.52 -5.23
CA ALA A 118 -19.71 -16.51 -5.64
C ALA A 118 -19.28 -15.69 -4.40
N MET A 119 -17.98 -15.45 -4.26
CA MET A 119 -17.45 -14.52 -3.27
C MET A 119 -18.13 -13.16 -3.51
N ASP A 120 -18.61 -12.54 -2.44
CA ASP A 120 -19.27 -11.24 -2.54
C ASP A 120 -18.26 -10.14 -2.86
N LEU A 121 -18.73 -8.97 -3.25
CA LEU A 121 -17.86 -7.85 -3.67
C LEU A 121 -16.80 -7.53 -2.61
N GLN A 122 -17.16 -7.52 -1.33
CA GLN A 122 -16.19 -7.30 -0.25
C GLN A 122 -15.11 -8.37 -0.21
N GLY A 123 -15.47 -9.65 -0.30
CA GLY A 123 -14.48 -10.71 -0.35
C GLY A 123 -13.57 -10.65 -1.58
N GLN A 124 -14.12 -10.31 -2.75
CA GLN A 124 -13.36 -10.16 -4.00
C GLN A 124 -12.31 -9.05 -3.91
N ASP A 125 -12.70 -7.86 -3.44
CA ASP A 125 -11.79 -6.72 -3.34
C ASP A 125 -10.72 -6.94 -2.24
N MET A 126 -11.07 -7.63 -1.16
CA MET A 126 -10.11 -8.03 -0.11
C MET A 126 -9.14 -9.11 -0.60
N LEU A 127 -9.57 -10.00 -1.49
CA LEU A 127 -8.70 -11.00 -2.10
C LEU A 127 -7.65 -10.33 -2.99
N GLN A 128 -8.04 -9.31 -3.78
CA GLN A 128 -7.09 -8.54 -4.58
C GLN A 128 -6.04 -7.86 -3.70
N TYR A 129 -6.44 -7.31 -2.56
CA TYR A 129 -5.51 -6.75 -1.58
C TYR A 129 -4.50 -7.78 -1.06
N LEU A 130 -4.97 -8.99 -0.72
CA LEU A 130 -4.09 -10.08 -0.31
C LEU A 130 -3.13 -10.53 -1.42
N LEU A 131 -3.63 -10.65 -2.65
CA LEU A 131 -2.83 -11.07 -3.80
C LEU A 131 -1.73 -10.05 -4.10
N LEU A 132 -2.03 -8.75 -4.02
CA LEU A 132 -1.02 -7.71 -4.20
C LEU A 132 0.01 -7.70 -3.06
N ASP A 133 -0.42 -7.88 -1.80
CA ASP A 133 0.49 -8.05 -0.66
C ASP A 133 1.41 -9.26 -0.83
N ASP A 134 0.87 -10.38 -1.33
CA ASP A 134 1.62 -11.60 -1.57
C ASP A 134 2.60 -11.45 -2.75
N ALA A 135 2.17 -10.80 -3.83
CA ALA A 135 3.02 -10.46 -4.98
C ALA A 135 4.22 -9.61 -4.55
N ILE A 136 3.99 -8.56 -3.74
CA ILE A 136 5.07 -7.72 -3.20
C ILE A 136 6.06 -8.56 -2.39
N LYS A 137 5.59 -9.47 -1.53
CA LYS A 137 6.48 -10.27 -0.68
C LYS A 137 7.27 -11.33 -1.42
N HIS A 138 6.72 -11.86 -2.52
CA HIS A 138 7.42 -12.76 -3.43
C HIS A 138 8.28 -12.02 -4.47
N GLY A 139 8.13 -10.70 -4.57
CA GLY A 139 8.79 -9.91 -5.61
C GLY A 139 8.26 -10.21 -7.01
N ASP A 140 6.99 -10.60 -7.13
CA ASP A 140 6.33 -10.85 -8.41
C ASP A 140 5.91 -9.51 -9.04
N VAL A 141 6.88 -8.88 -9.69
CA VAL A 141 6.75 -7.56 -10.31
C VAL A 141 5.72 -7.57 -11.44
N GLY A 142 5.60 -8.66 -12.19
CA GLY A 142 4.59 -8.78 -13.24
C GLY A 142 3.18 -8.76 -12.66
N MET A 143 2.93 -9.55 -11.62
CA MET A 143 1.64 -9.52 -10.92
C MET A 143 1.36 -8.15 -10.30
N MET A 144 2.37 -7.48 -9.76
CA MET A 144 2.22 -6.11 -9.25
C MET A 144 1.78 -5.13 -10.35
N GLU A 145 2.41 -5.18 -11.53
CA GLU A 145 2.03 -4.36 -12.68
C GLU A 145 0.59 -4.64 -13.14
N ASP A 146 0.18 -5.91 -13.20
CA ASP A 146 -1.17 -6.31 -13.59
C ASP A 146 -2.27 -5.75 -12.66
N PHE A 147 -1.93 -5.41 -11.40
CA PHE A 147 -2.87 -4.77 -10.48
C PHE A 147 -3.07 -3.26 -10.72
N LEU A 148 -2.19 -2.59 -11.47
CA LEU A 148 -2.25 -1.14 -11.68
C LEU A 148 -3.60 -0.66 -12.25
N PRO A 149 -4.20 -1.28 -13.30
CA PRO A 149 -5.49 -0.84 -13.81
C PRO A 149 -6.61 -0.95 -12.77
N GLN A 150 -6.58 -2.00 -11.94
CA GLN A 150 -7.57 -2.20 -10.89
C GLN A 150 -7.46 -1.15 -9.79
N LEU A 151 -6.22 -0.84 -9.36
CA LEU A 151 -5.94 0.23 -8.41
C LEU A 151 -6.37 1.60 -8.96
N LEU A 152 -6.11 1.86 -10.24
CA LEU A 152 -6.54 3.08 -10.92
C LEU A 152 -8.06 3.29 -10.78
N PHE A 153 -8.85 2.27 -11.12
CA PHE A 153 -10.31 2.36 -11.03
C PHE A 153 -10.78 2.54 -9.58
N CYS A 154 -10.19 1.79 -8.65
CA CYS A 154 -10.49 1.90 -7.23
C CYS A 154 -10.22 3.32 -6.70
N PHE A 155 -9.10 3.93 -7.05
CA PHE A 155 -8.73 5.26 -6.58
C PHE A 155 -9.56 6.38 -7.21
N GLN A 156 -9.96 6.20 -8.46
CA GLN A 156 -10.84 7.13 -9.18
C GLN A 156 -12.19 7.33 -8.48
N ASP A 157 -12.84 6.25 -8.02
CA ASP A 157 -14.09 6.37 -7.25
C ASP A 157 -13.89 6.50 -5.74
N GLY A 158 -12.83 5.90 -5.19
CA GLY A 158 -12.50 5.90 -3.77
C GLY A 158 -12.15 7.27 -3.20
N GLY A 159 -11.87 8.25 -4.06
CA GLY A 159 -11.52 9.63 -3.68
C GLY A 159 -10.04 9.79 -3.35
N ASN A 160 -9.19 8.94 -3.91
CA ASN A 160 -7.74 8.95 -3.79
C ASN A 160 -7.10 9.49 -5.09
N SER A 161 -7.50 10.69 -5.49
CA SER A 161 -7.16 11.25 -6.81
C SER A 161 -5.65 11.43 -7.03
N LYS A 162 -4.87 11.67 -5.97
CA LYS A 162 -3.40 11.78 -6.07
C LYS A 162 -2.76 10.45 -6.48
N TYR A 163 -3.13 9.38 -5.79
CA TYR A 163 -2.67 8.03 -6.12
C TYR A 163 -3.23 7.54 -7.46
N MET A 164 -4.44 7.97 -7.84
CA MET A 164 -4.99 7.76 -9.19
C MET A 164 -4.07 8.38 -10.25
N THR A 165 -3.67 9.64 -10.06
CA THR A 165 -2.72 10.32 -10.95
C THR A 165 -1.37 9.60 -10.99
N GLU A 166 -0.79 9.20 -9.86
CA GLU A 166 0.47 8.44 -9.85
C GLU A 166 0.40 7.15 -10.66
N VAL A 167 -0.69 6.39 -10.53
CA VAL A 167 -0.90 5.17 -11.30
C VAL A 167 -1.06 5.48 -12.79
N LEU A 168 -1.73 6.58 -13.17
CA LEU A 168 -1.80 7.02 -14.57
C LEU A 168 -0.43 7.39 -15.13
N GLU A 169 0.34 8.20 -14.40
CA GLU A 169 1.68 8.61 -14.81
C GLU A 169 2.58 7.39 -15.02
N LEU A 170 2.50 6.40 -14.12
CA LEU A 170 3.25 5.16 -14.26
C LEU A 170 2.79 4.34 -15.47
N LEU A 171 1.48 4.13 -15.65
CA LEU A 171 0.96 3.37 -16.80
C LEU A 171 1.34 4.04 -18.12
N GLN A 172 1.30 5.37 -18.17
CA GLN A 172 1.77 6.15 -19.30
C GLN A 172 3.26 5.91 -19.54
N ALA A 173 4.06 5.98 -18.48
CA ALA A 173 5.50 5.78 -18.55
C ALA A 173 5.88 4.36 -19.02
N LEU A 174 5.28 3.34 -18.41
CA LEU A 174 5.50 1.92 -18.73
C LEU A 174 5.05 1.56 -20.14
N HIS A 175 3.93 2.09 -20.63
CA HIS A 175 3.40 1.69 -21.93
C HIS A 175 3.92 2.55 -23.10
N TRP A 176 4.25 3.82 -22.87
CA TRP A 176 4.49 4.76 -23.97
C TRP A 176 5.79 5.55 -23.90
N GLU A 177 6.34 5.83 -22.71
CA GLU A 177 7.45 6.79 -22.59
C GLU A 177 8.81 6.15 -22.35
N TRP A 178 8.85 5.11 -21.49
CA TRP A 178 10.10 4.48 -21.10
C TRP A 178 10.59 3.48 -22.15
N PRO A 179 11.87 3.57 -22.57
CA PRO A 179 12.52 2.49 -23.29
C PRO A 179 12.54 1.21 -22.47
N GLU A 180 12.61 0.06 -23.13
CA GLU A 180 12.61 -1.26 -22.49
C GLU A 180 13.71 -1.41 -21.41
N GLU A 181 14.87 -0.83 -21.66
CA GLU A 181 15.99 -0.80 -20.71
C GLU A 181 15.62 -0.12 -19.38
N VAL A 182 14.85 0.97 -19.44
CA VAL A 182 14.39 1.71 -18.25
C VAL A 182 13.30 0.94 -17.53
N LYS A 183 12.38 0.31 -18.26
CA LYS A 183 11.33 -0.53 -17.65
C LYS A 183 11.93 -1.70 -16.88
N ASN A 184 12.86 -2.42 -17.50
CA ASN A 184 13.57 -3.52 -16.86
C ASN A 184 14.32 -3.05 -15.61
N PHE A 185 15.00 -1.90 -15.71
CA PHE A 185 15.68 -1.32 -14.55
C PHE A 185 14.70 -1.01 -13.40
N VAL A 186 13.54 -0.41 -13.69
CA VAL A 186 12.51 -0.08 -12.70
C VAL A 186 11.92 -1.34 -12.06
N HIS A 187 11.56 -2.33 -12.88
CA HIS A 187 11.03 -3.61 -12.43
C HIS A 187 12.00 -4.35 -11.51
N GLU A 188 13.27 -4.41 -11.90
CA GLU A 188 14.27 -5.18 -11.16
C GLU A 188 14.79 -4.47 -9.90
N ASN A 189 14.81 -3.12 -9.88
CA ASN A 189 15.57 -2.37 -8.89
C ASN A 189 14.78 -1.30 -8.13
N CYS A 190 13.58 -0.92 -8.56
CA CYS A 190 12.91 0.27 -8.02
C CYS A 190 11.61 -0.01 -7.26
N TRP A 191 11.01 -1.19 -7.42
CA TRP A 191 9.73 -1.50 -6.77
C TRP A 191 9.89 -2.24 -5.45
N VAL A 192 10.75 -3.25 -5.41
CA VAL A 192 10.93 -4.12 -4.25
C VAL A 192 12.39 -4.42 -3.98
N LEU A 193 12.72 -4.67 -2.72
CA LEU A 193 14.05 -5.06 -2.27
C LEU A 193 13.95 -6.26 -1.32
N ASN A 194 14.89 -7.20 -1.44
CA ASN A 194 15.03 -8.31 -0.51
C ASN A 194 16.34 -8.21 0.28
N MET A 195 16.30 -7.51 1.41
CA MET A 195 17.47 -7.37 2.29
C MET A 195 17.89 -8.68 2.97
N ALA A 196 16.96 -9.63 3.14
CA ALA A 196 17.21 -10.86 3.88
C ALA A 196 17.72 -12.02 3.00
N GLY A 197 17.60 -11.90 1.67
CA GLY A 197 17.94 -12.98 0.72
C GLY A 197 17.09 -14.24 0.86
N LYS A 198 15.88 -14.13 1.45
CA LYS A 198 14.98 -15.27 1.67
C LYS A 198 13.78 -15.19 0.74
N SER A 199 13.15 -16.33 0.47
CA SER A 199 11.84 -16.32 -0.18
C SER A 199 10.80 -15.67 0.74
N ASN A 200 9.81 -14.99 0.15
CA ASN A 200 8.71 -14.31 0.86
C ASN A 200 9.20 -13.25 1.86
N SER A 201 10.27 -12.52 1.51
CA SER A 201 10.84 -11.45 2.33
C SER A 201 11.17 -10.19 1.53
N TYR A 202 10.61 -10.04 0.34
CA TYR A 202 10.66 -8.78 -0.39
C TYR A 202 9.79 -7.74 0.32
N VAL A 203 10.25 -6.49 0.24
CA VAL A 203 9.59 -5.33 0.82
C VAL A 203 9.63 -4.21 -0.21
N ALA A 204 8.56 -3.42 -0.30
CA ALA A 204 8.52 -2.25 -1.17
C ALA A 204 9.64 -1.26 -0.79
N ILE A 205 10.28 -0.63 -1.78
CA ILE A 205 11.45 0.22 -1.53
C ILE A 205 11.12 1.44 -0.68
N ASP A 206 9.96 2.07 -0.92
CA ASP A 206 9.48 3.19 -0.12
C ASP A 206 9.27 2.81 1.36
N GLN A 207 8.87 1.56 1.64
CA GLN A 207 8.77 1.06 3.01
C GLN A 207 10.15 0.89 3.67
N VAL A 208 11.16 0.44 2.92
CA VAL A 208 12.54 0.38 3.43
C VAL A 208 13.05 1.79 3.71
N GLN A 209 12.72 2.74 2.85
CA GLN A 209 13.06 4.14 3.06
C GLN A 209 12.39 4.74 4.30
N GLU A 210 11.13 4.38 4.57
CA GLU A 210 10.44 4.75 5.82
C GLU A 210 11.14 4.17 7.07
N TYR A 211 11.69 2.96 6.98
CA TYR A 211 12.51 2.41 8.06
C TYR A 211 13.80 3.22 8.28
N ASN A 212 14.49 3.60 7.21
CA ASN A 212 15.67 4.47 7.30
C ASN A 212 15.32 5.81 7.96
N ILE A 213 14.24 6.46 7.51
CA ILE A 213 13.75 7.73 8.06
C ILE A 213 13.41 7.59 9.55
N LYS A 214 12.76 6.49 9.94
CA LYS A 214 12.44 6.20 11.34
C LYS A 214 13.71 6.02 12.18
N ASP A 215 14.73 5.34 11.67
CA ASP A 215 15.97 5.15 12.40
C ASP A 215 16.73 6.45 12.62
N ILE A 216 16.73 7.33 11.62
CA ILE A 216 17.33 8.66 11.68
C ILE A 216 16.57 9.56 12.68
N ASN A 217 15.25 9.62 12.55
CA ASN A 217 14.44 10.62 13.25
C ASN A 217 13.91 10.17 14.61
N VAL A 218 13.79 8.87 14.85
CA VAL A 218 13.11 8.31 16.02
C VAL A 218 14.03 7.39 16.81
N THR A 219 14.64 6.38 16.17
CA THR A 219 15.37 5.32 16.88
C THR A 219 16.70 5.80 17.46
N TYR A 220 17.55 6.43 16.63
CA TYR A 220 18.92 6.83 16.99
C TYR A 220 19.07 8.34 17.22
N HIS A 221 17.94 9.01 17.39
CA HIS A 221 17.88 10.44 17.57
C HIS A 221 18.32 10.83 18.99
N SER A 222 19.55 11.36 19.14
CA SER A 222 20.09 11.75 20.45
C SER A 222 19.94 13.24 20.81
N GLU A 223 19.69 14.15 19.85
CA GLU A 223 19.82 15.61 20.06
C GLU A 223 18.53 16.46 20.01
N GLY A 224 17.34 15.87 19.87
CA GLY A 224 16.10 16.68 19.83
C GLY A 224 15.71 17.18 18.42
N PRO A 225 14.54 17.81 18.28
CA PRO A 225 13.90 18.13 16.99
C PRO A 225 14.63 19.14 16.08
N ASN A 226 15.79 19.69 16.49
CA ASN A 226 16.59 20.68 15.75
C ASN A 226 18.01 20.17 15.46
N ILE A 227 18.13 18.92 15.02
CA ILE A 227 19.41 18.34 14.64
C ILE A 227 20.02 19.13 13.45
N LYS A 228 21.30 19.48 13.60
CA LYS A 228 22.06 20.18 12.56
C LYS A 228 22.49 19.19 11.47
N TRP A 229 22.57 19.66 10.22
CA TRP A 229 23.06 18.87 9.08
C TRP A 229 24.42 18.20 9.34
N ASP A 230 25.33 18.87 10.04
CA ASP A 230 26.65 18.31 10.35
C ASP A 230 26.57 17.10 11.29
N TYR A 231 25.57 17.07 12.18
CA TYR A 231 25.33 15.92 13.03
C TYR A 231 24.74 14.75 12.23
N LEU A 232 23.78 15.00 11.32
CA LEU A 232 23.25 13.95 10.42
C LEU A 232 24.35 13.34 9.55
N LYS A 233 25.27 14.15 9.01
CA LYS A 233 26.43 13.67 8.25
C LYS A 233 27.31 12.70 9.04
N LYS A 234 27.42 12.92 10.36
CA LYS A 234 28.16 12.03 11.27
C LYS A 234 27.36 10.78 11.65
N LEU A 235 26.06 10.93 11.92
CA LEU A 235 25.20 9.86 12.40
C LEU A 235 24.86 8.85 11.29
N HIS A 236 24.44 9.32 10.10
CA HIS A 236 23.94 8.46 9.03
C HIS A 236 24.89 7.30 8.67
N PRO A 237 26.19 7.55 8.41
CA PRO A 237 27.11 6.46 8.08
C PRO A 237 27.34 5.48 9.24
N ALA A 238 27.07 5.90 10.48
CA ALA A 238 27.24 5.08 11.67
C ALA A 238 26.00 4.20 11.98
N ILE A 239 24.81 4.52 11.47
CA ILE A 239 23.56 3.79 11.75
C ILE A 239 23.70 2.27 11.51
N PRO A 240 24.26 1.79 10.37
CA PRO A 240 24.41 0.35 10.15
C PRO A 240 25.29 -0.34 11.21
N VAL A 241 26.34 0.35 11.67
CA VAL A 241 27.24 -0.16 12.72
C VAL A 241 26.53 -0.18 14.07
N ILE A 242 25.79 0.88 14.40
CA ILE A 242 24.99 0.95 15.63
C ILE A 242 23.97 -0.20 15.64
N TRP A 243 23.27 -0.43 14.52
CA TRP A 243 22.31 -1.50 14.39
C TRP A 243 22.94 -2.88 14.61
N SER A 244 24.03 -3.18 13.89
CA SER A 244 24.75 -4.45 14.06
C SER A 244 25.28 -4.66 15.48
N LEU A 245 25.76 -3.60 16.12
CA LEU A 245 26.24 -3.65 17.50
C LEU A 245 25.08 -3.90 18.48
N SER A 246 23.95 -3.22 18.31
CA SER A 246 22.74 -3.45 19.11
C SER A 246 22.27 -4.90 18.99
N GLU A 247 22.18 -5.46 17.79
CA GLU A 247 21.81 -6.87 17.60
C GLU A 247 22.81 -7.84 18.25
N HIS A 248 24.12 -7.54 18.16
CA HIS A 248 25.15 -8.35 18.79
C HIS A 248 25.02 -8.34 20.32
N ILE A 249 24.89 -7.16 20.93
CA ILE A 249 24.72 -6.99 22.38
C ILE A 249 23.44 -7.70 22.83
N GLU A 250 22.32 -7.49 22.14
CA GLU A 250 21.05 -8.18 22.43
C GLU A 250 21.22 -9.71 22.43
N LYS A 251 21.94 -10.27 21.46
CA LYS A 251 22.22 -11.70 21.37
C LYS A 251 23.12 -12.20 22.49
N GLN A 252 24.13 -11.44 22.89
CA GLN A 252 25.07 -11.82 23.95
C GLN A 252 24.42 -11.82 25.34
N PHE A 253 23.65 -10.79 25.65
CA PHE A 253 23.06 -10.62 26.98
C PHE A 253 21.70 -11.30 27.15
N GLY A 254 21.14 -11.87 26.07
CA GLY A 254 19.88 -12.59 26.14
C GLY A 254 18.71 -11.73 26.63
N THR A 255 18.75 -10.41 26.41
CA THR A 255 17.73 -9.45 26.87
C THR A 255 16.36 -9.62 26.19
N LEU A 256 16.24 -10.61 25.29
CA LEU A 256 15.00 -11.08 24.65
C LEU A 256 13.99 -11.66 25.66
N THR A 257 13.40 -10.80 26.49
CA THR A 257 12.21 -11.12 27.28
C THR A 257 10.91 -10.93 26.50
N ARG A 258 10.95 -10.22 25.35
CA ARG A 258 9.82 -9.98 24.45
C ARG A 258 10.22 -10.38 23.04
N GLY A 259 9.66 -11.48 22.52
CA GLY A 259 10.04 -12.03 21.22
C GLY A 259 9.85 -11.04 20.07
N LYS A 260 10.86 -10.91 19.20
CA LYS A 260 10.77 -10.18 17.91
C LYS A 260 9.76 -10.81 16.92
N LYS A 261 9.24 -12.01 17.22
CA LYS A 261 8.18 -12.67 16.46
C LYS A 261 6.82 -12.17 16.94
N HIS A 262 6.11 -11.41 16.11
CA HIS A 262 4.70 -11.12 16.32
C HIS A 262 3.94 -12.46 16.49
N THR A 263 3.23 -12.60 17.61
CA THR A 263 2.63 -13.87 18.03
C THR A 263 1.45 -14.25 17.13
N ILE A 264 1.57 -15.38 16.44
CA ILE A 264 0.58 -16.05 15.57
C ILE A 264 -0.77 -16.45 16.25
N PRO A 265 -0.88 -16.70 17.58
CA PRO A 265 -2.13 -17.17 18.20
C PRO A 265 -3.34 -16.23 18.07
N LYS A 266 -3.12 -14.91 18.00
CA LYS A 266 -4.20 -13.93 17.87
C LYS A 266 -4.87 -14.04 16.49
N LYS A 267 -4.07 -14.18 15.43
CA LYS A 267 -4.54 -14.36 14.05
C LYS A 267 -5.52 -15.52 13.92
N LYS A 268 -5.12 -16.73 14.35
CA LYS A 268 -5.95 -17.93 14.20
C LYS A 268 -7.30 -17.78 14.91
N LYS A 269 -7.27 -17.23 16.13
CA LYS A 269 -8.48 -16.99 16.93
C LYS A 269 -9.41 -15.97 16.27
N ASP A 270 -8.86 -14.88 15.72
CA ASP A 270 -9.63 -13.85 15.02
C ASP A 270 -10.30 -14.44 13.76
N VAL A 271 -9.54 -15.18 12.94
CA VAL A 271 -10.05 -15.85 11.73
C VAL A 271 -11.14 -16.87 12.06
N GLU A 272 -10.95 -17.73 13.07
CA GLU A 272 -11.96 -18.70 13.51
C GLU A 272 -13.24 -18.01 13.99
N THR A 273 -13.11 -16.89 14.72
CA THR A 273 -14.25 -16.13 15.23
C THR A 273 -15.04 -15.48 14.09
N LEU A 274 -14.35 -14.90 13.11
CA LEU A 274 -14.96 -14.33 11.91
C LEU A 274 -15.63 -15.39 11.03
N THR A 275 -14.98 -16.54 10.85
CA THR A 275 -15.53 -17.64 10.07
C THR A 275 -16.84 -18.13 10.68
N LYS A 276 -16.89 -18.31 12.01
CA LYS A 276 -18.14 -18.66 12.73
C LYS A 276 -19.22 -17.61 12.54
N LEU A 277 -18.89 -16.33 12.65
CA LEU A 277 -19.83 -15.24 12.37
C LEU A 277 -20.42 -15.35 10.96
N PHE A 278 -19.60 -15.64 9.95
CA PHE A 278 -20.06 -15.75 8.56
C PHE A 278 -21.05 -16.90 8.37
N TRP A 279 -20.78 -18.05 9.01
CA TRP A 279 -21.71 -19.18 9.05
C TRP A 279 -23.03 -18.84 9.75
N ASP A 280 -22.95 -18.31 10.98
CA ASP A 280 -24.12 -18.01 11.81
C ASP A 280 -25.03 -16.95 11.19
N SER A 281 -24.42 -15.93 10.57
CA SER A 281 -25.13 -14.83 9.92
C SER A 281 -25.63 -15.16 8.52
N LYS A 282 -25.31 -16.35 7.98
CA LYS A 282 -25.58 -16.73 6.59
C LYS A 282 -25.10 -15.63 5.65
N TYR A 283 -23.82 -15.28 5.80
CA TYR A 283 -23.28 -14.04 5.26
C TYR A 283 -23.39 -13.99 3.73
N HIS A 284 -22.98 -15.08 3.07
CA HIS A 284 -22.92 -15.23 1.62
C HIS A 284 -24.19 -15.84 0.99
N ASP A 285 -25.22 -16.16 1.79
CA ASP A 285 -26.47 -16.69 1.25
C ASP A 285 -27.18 -15.59 0.47
N PHE A 286 -27.36 -15.81 -0.83
CA PHE A 286 -28.12 -14.90 -1.68
C PHE A 286 -29.60 -14.89 -1.24
N LYS A 287 -30.09 -13.72 -0.83
CA LYS A 287 -31.49 -13.51 -0.49
C LYS A 287 -32.08 -12.48 -1.45
N ALA A 288 -32.88 -12.98 -2.41
CA ALA A 288 -33.55 -12.12 -3.39
C ALA A 288 -34.39 -11.04 -2.68
N ARG A 289 -34.24 -9.77 -3.12
CA ARG A 289 -34.99 -8.58 -2.67
C ARG A 289 -34.76 -8.14 -1.22
N GLN A 290 -33.69 -8.56 -0.55
CA GLN A 290 -33.36 -8.04 0.78
C GLN A 290 -32.89 -6.57 0.68
N LYS A 291 -33.70 -5.63 1.19
CA LYS A 291 -33.28 -4.23 1.31
C LYS A 291 -32.41 -4.04 2.54
N LEU A 292 -31.17 -3.57 2.35
CA LEU A 292 -30.32 -3.09 3.44
C LEU A 292 -30.95 -1.82 4.03
N GLN A 293 -31.21 -1.82 5.34
CA GLN A 293 -31.97 -0.74 5.99
C GLN A 293 -31.21 0.58 6.12
N ALA A 294 -29.89 0.53 6.23
CA ALA A 294 -29.05 1.73 6.33
C ALA A 294 -28.24 1.90 5.05
N ASP A 295 -28.24 3.10 4.47
CA ASP A 295 -27.45 3.39 3.27
C ASP A 295 -25.94 3.19 3.50
N LYS A 296 -25.47 3.43 4.73
CA LYS A 296 -24.09 3.13 5.14
C LYS A 296 -23.69 1.67 5.00
N ASN A 297 -24.65 0.74 4.95
CA ASN A 297 -24.38 -0.69 4.77
C ASN A 297 -24.36 -1.11 3.30
N LYS A 298 -24.74 -0.23 2.36
CA LYS A 298 -24.65 -0.47 0.93
C LYS A 298 -23.24 -0.13 0.48
N ALA A 299 -22.43 -1.15 0.21
CA ALA A 299 -21.14 -0.94 -0.42
C ALA A 299 -21.35 -0.46 -1.86
N ARG A 300 -20.61 0.56 -2.26
CA ARG A 300 -20.52 0.97 -3.67
C ARG A 300 -19.51 0.06 -4.38
N ASP A 301 -19.66 -0.09 -5.69
CA ASP A 301 -18.69 -0.79 -6.53
C ASP A 301 -17.66 0.23 -7.04
N TYR A 302 -16.60 0.46 -6.27
CA TYR A 302 -15.60 1.47 -6.63
C TYR A 302 -14.89 1.15 -7.95
N ILE A 303 -14.71 -0.14 -8.28
CA ILE A 303 -14.07 -0.55 -9.53
C ILE A 303 -15.01 -0.28 -10.70
N GLY A 304 -16.26 -0.77 -10.64
CA GLY A 304 -17.26 -0.55 -11.69
C GLY A 304 -17.59 0.93 -11.91
N ASP A 305 -17.81 1.67 -10.82
CA ASP A 305 -18.05 3.12 -10.88
C ASP A 305 -16.81 3.86 -11.39
N GLY A 306 -15.61 3.42 -11.00
CA GLY A 306 -14.32 3.96 -11.44
C GLY A 306 -14.09 3.81 -12.95
N ILE A 307 -14.41 2.63 -13.50
CA ILE A 307 -14.37 2.37 -14.95
C ILE A 307 -15.30 3.35 -15.68
N THR A 308 -16.56 3.44 -15.23
CA THR A 308 -17.56 4.32 -15.85
C THR A 308 -17.09 5.77 -15.85
N LYS A 309 -16.59 6.26 -14.72
CA LYS A 309 -16.07 7.64 -14.59
C LYS A 309 -14.84 7.91 -15.45
N LEU A 310 -13.98 6.92 -15.64
CA LEU A 310 -12.80 7.07 -16.49
C LEU A 310 -13.23 7.15 -17.96
N TRP A 311 -14.19 6.33 -18.36
CA TRP A 311 -14.79 6.33 -19.70
C TRP A 311 -15.53 7.63 -20.01
N ASP A 312 -16.18 8.25 -19.03
CA ASP A 312 -16.83 9.56 -19.16
C ASP A 312 -15.82 10.70 -19.46
N GLY A 313 -14.51 10.43 -19.37
CA GLY A 313 -13.43 11.29 -19.87
C GLY A 313 -13.09 12.49 -18.99
N GLN A 314 -13.88 12.80 -17.95
CA GLN A 314 -13.61 13.94 -17.06
C GLN A 314 -12.28 13.78 -16.31
N ALA A 315 -11.94 12.57 -15.86
CA ALA A 315 -10.69 12.29 -15.17
C ALA A 315 -9.49 12.49 -16.11
N MET A 316 -9.56 11.93 -17.32
CA MET A 316 -8.53 12.07 -18.35
C MET A 316 -8.34 13.52 -18.77
N ALA A 317 -9.44 14.27 -18.92
CA ALA A 317 -9.40 15.69 -19.26
C ALA A 317 -8.73 16.54 -18.16
N ASN A 318 -8.89 16.17 -16.89
CA ASN A 318 -8.21 16.84 -15.79
C ASN A 318 -6.73 16.47 -15.74
N TRP A 319 -6.39 15.20 -15.98
CA TRP A 319 -5.00 14.74 -16.02
C TRP A 319 -4.19 15.44 -17.11
N VAL A 320 -4.73 15.53 -18.34
CA VAL A 320 -4.07 16.22 -19.47
C VAL A 320 -3.85 17.71 -19.22
N LYS A 321 -4.67 18.34 -18.36
CA LYS A 321 -4.53 19.77 -18.02
C LYS A 321 -3.52 20.05 -16.91
N ASN A 322 -3.14 19.03 -16.14
CA ASN A 322 -2.25 19.13 -14.98
C ASN A 322 -0.80 18.82 -15.36
#